data_AF-U3FYN9-F1
#
_entry.id   AF-U3FYN9-F1
#
_cell.length_a   1.000
_cell.length_b   1.000
_cell.length_c   1.000
_cell.angle_alpha   90.00
_cell.angle_beta   90.00
_cell.angle_gamma   90.00
#
_symmetry.space_group_name_H-M   'P 1'
#
loop_
_entity.id
_entity.type
_entity.pdbx_description
1 polymer ?
#
loop_
_entity_poly.entity_id
_entity_poly.type
_entity_poly.pdbx_seq_one_letter_code
_entity_poly.pdbx_strand_id
1 'polypeptide(L)'
;MNPAHLLVLAAVCVSLLGASSIPPEPLNLYQFKNMIKCTNTRHWLSFTNYGCYCGYGGSGTPVDELDKCCQVHDKCYDTAKRVHKCFPSLTLYSYKCSKGQLTCKDNNTKCKDFVCNCDRTAALCFAKAPYNNKNFKIDPSRCQ
;
A
#
# COMPACT_ATOMS: atom_id res chain seq x y z
N MET A 1 -13.20 -52.50 5.33
CA MET A 1 -12.46 -51.29 4.92
C MET A 1 -10.97 -51.56 5.11
N ASN A 2 -10.20 -51.60 4.02
CA ASN A 2 -8.79 -52.04 4.02
C ASN A 2 -7.88 -50.91 4.59
N PRO A 3 -7.00 -51.16 5.58
CA PRO A 3 -6.19 -50.13 6.24
C PRO A 3 -5.29 -49.32 5.29
N ALA A 4 -5.00 -49.84 4.09
CA ALA A 4 -4.28 -49.12 3.04
C ALA A 4 -5.02 -47.86 2.53
N HIS A 5 -6.36 -47.83 2.56
CA HIS A 5 -7.13 -46.66 2.11
C HIS A 5 -7.08 -45.49 3.10
N LEU A 6 -6.88 -45.77 4.40
CA LEU A 6 -6.76 -44.72 5.43
C LEU A 6 -5.43 -43.95 5.28
N LEU A 7 -4.36 -44.64 4.91
CA LEU A 7 -3.03 -44.06 4.72
C LEU A 7 -2.96 -43.13 3.49
N VAL A 8 -3.68 -43.47 2.42
CA VAL A 8 -3.73 -42.63 1.21
C VAL A 8 -4.51 -41.33 1.46
N LEU A 9 -5.60 -41.38 2.24
CA LEU A 9 -6.37 -40.19 2.60
C LEU A 9 -5.57 -39.23 3.51
N ALA A 10 -4.72 -39.76 4.40
CA ALA A 10 -3.87 -38.93 5.24
C ALA A 10 -2.78 -38.19 4.43
N ALA A 11 -2.23 -38.81 3.38
CA ALA A 11 -1.17 -38.22 2.56
C ALA A 11 -1.67 -37.06 1.67
N VAL A 12 -2.94 -37.10 1.23
CA VAL A 12 -3.53 -36.04 0.39
C VAL A 12 -3.83 -34.76 1.18
N CYS A 13 -4.07 -34.86 2.49
CA CYS A 13 -4.31 -33.68 3.33
C CYS A 13 -3.02 -32.89 3.66
N VAL A 14 -1.85 -33.55 3.64
CA VAL A 14 -0.57 -32.88 3.97
C VAL A 14 -0.07 -31.98 2.84
N SER A 15 -0.45 -32.26 1.58
CA SER A 15 -0.02 -31.47 0.41
C SER A 15 -0.76 -30.14 0.23
N LEU A 16 -1.83 -29.88 1.00
CA LEU A 16 -2.52 -28.57 1.03
C LEU A 16 -1.99 -27.63 2.12
N LEU A 17 -1.04 -28.08 2.95
CA LEU A 17 -0.38 -27.23 3.96
C LEU A 17 0.78 -26.41 3.41
N GLY A 18 0.91 -26.32 2.08
CA GLY A 18 1.66 -25.25 1.43
C GLY A 18 0.92 -23.92 1.54
N ALA A 19 0.62 -23.47 2.77
CA ALA A 19 0.19 -22.11 3.02
C ALA A 19 1.33 -21.19 2.56
N SER A 20 1.15 -20.57 1.39
CA SER A 20 1.99 -19.48 0.92
C SER A 20 2.14 -18.48 2.06
N SER A 21 3.35 -18.35 2.59
CA SER A 21 3.72 -17.47 3.71
C SER A 21 3.71 -16.00 3.28
N ILE A 22 2.58 -15.54 2.76
CA ILE A 22 2.34 -14.13 2.48
C ILE A 22 1.77 -13.56 3.79
N PRO A 23 2.50 -12.71 4.52
CA PRO A 23 1.95 -12.07 5.70
C PRO A 23 0.66 -11.34 5.31
N PRO A 24 -0.42 -11.45 6.10
CA PRO A 24 -1.66 -10.73 5.80
C PRO A 24 -1.34 -9.25 5.71
N GLU A 25 -1.69 -8.63 4.58
CA GLU A 25 -1.42 -7.22 4.40
C GLU A 25 -2.20 -6.42 5.44
N PRO A 26 -1.56 -5.41 6.06
CA PRO A 26 -2.28 -4.52 6.97
C PRO A 26 -3.53 -3.96 6.30
N LEU A 27 -4.65 -4.00 7.02
CA LEU A 27 -5.98 -3.79 6.45
C LEU A 27 -6.14 -2.42 5.74
N ASN A 28 -5.39 -1.39 6.15
CA ASN A 28 -5.36 -0.10 5.49
C ASN A 28 -4.59 -0.11 4.15
N LEU A 29 -3.47 -0.85 4.04
CA LEU A 29 -2.68 -0.92 2.81
C LEU A 29 -3.52 -1.45 1.64
N TYR A 30 -4.45 -2.38 1.92
CA TYR A 30 -5.43 -2.82 0.94
C TYR A 30 -6.32 -1.68 0.42
N GLN A 31 -6.79 -0.79 1.29
CA GLN A 31 -7.61 0.36 0.90
C GLN A 31 -6.81 1.38 0.08
N PHE A 32 -5.55 1.66 0.46
CA PHE A 32 -4.69 2.54 -0.31
C PHE A 32 -4.43 1.97 -1.72
N LYS A 33 -4.15 0.68 -1.84
CA LYS A 33 -4.00 0.02 -3.16
C LYS A 33 -5.24 0.17 -4.04
N ASN A 34 -6.42 0.07 -3.45
CA ASN A 34 -7.66 0.26 -4.19
C ASN A 34 -7.86 1.73 -4.60
N MET A 35 -7.38 2.70 -3.81
CA MET A 35 -7.34 4.11 -4.22
C MET A 35 -6.36 4.36 -5.38
N ILE A 36 -5.19 3.71 -5.39
CA ILE A 36 -4.26 3.77 -6.53
C ILE A 36 -4.92 3.17 -7.78
N LYS A 37 -5.49 1.97 -7.67
CA LYS A 37 -6.24 1.32 -8.78
C LYS A 37 -7.41 2.16 -9.29
N CYS A 38 -8.07 2.92 -8.41
CA CYS A 38 -9.17 3.81 -8.78
C CYS A 38 -8.71 4.93 -9.71
N THR A 39 -7.52 5.47 -9.45
CA THR A 39 -7.04 6.73 -10.05
C THR A 39 -5.99 6.52 -11.13
N ASN A 40 -5.47 5.30 -11.27
CA ASN A 40 -4.34 4.99 -12.13
C ASN A 40 -4.60 3.75 -12.97
N THR A 41 -4.10 3.74 -14.20
CA THR A 41 -4.11 2.55 -15.08
C THR A 41 -2.94 1.61 -14.77
N ARG A 42 -1.89 2.10 -14.13
CA ARG A 42 -0.72 1.31 -13.75
C ARG A 42 -1.01 0.48 -12.50
N HIS A 43 -0.49 -0.75 -12.49
CA HIS A 43 -0.62 -1.64 -11.34
C HIS A 43 0.04 -1.05 -10.09
N TRP A 44 -0.61 -1.18 -8.92
CA TRP A 44 -0.14 -0.56 -7.67
C TRP A 44 1.31 -0.96 -7.27
N LEU A 45 1.76 -2.16 -7.66
CA LEU A 45 3.14 -2.62 -7.42
C LEU A 45 4.21 -1.76 -8.09
N SER A 46 3.86 -0.99 -9.12
CA SER A 46 4.80 -0.05 -9.72
C SER A 46 5.20 1.10 -8.80
N PHE A 47 4.46 1.32 -7.70
CA PHE A 47 4.68 2.41 -6.75
C PHE A 47 5.27 1.95 -5.41
N THR A 48 5.73 0.70 -5.27
CA THR A 48 6.15 0.14 -3.96
C THR A 48 7.67 0.01 -3.78
N ASN A 49 8.44 0.25 -4.83
CA ASN A 49 9.89 0.32 -4.81
C ASN A 49 10.36 1.25 -5.93
N TYR A 50 9.93 2.50 -5.84
CA TYR A 50 10.17 3.53 -6.83
C TYR A 50 10.86 4.72 -6.17
N GLY A 51 11.92 5.21 -6.79
CA GLY A 51 12.69 6.33 -6.25
C GLY A 51 13.26 6.00 -4.88
N CYS A 52 13.25 7.00 -4.02
CA CYS A 52 13.84 6.97 -2.69
C CYS A 52 12.81 6.84 -1.57
N TYR A 53 11.54 7.15 -1.83
CA TYR A 53 10.48 7.19 -0.82
C TYR A 53 9.33 6.22 -1.12
N CYS A 54 9.06 5.86 -2.37
CA CYS A 54 7.95 4.96 -2.65
C CYS A 54 8.29 3.52 -2.24
N GLY A 55 7.91 3.13 -1.02
CA GLY A 55 8.20 1.84 -0.43
C GLY A 55 8.28 1.91 1.09
N TYR A 56 9.07 1.04 1.70
CA TYR A 56 9.33 1.09 3.13
C TYR A 56 10.53 2.00 3.43
N GLY A 57 10.35 2.96 4.36
CA GLY A 57 11.42 3.83 4.82
C GLY A 57 11.50 5.13 4.01
N GLY A 58 12.68 5.42 3.48
CA GLY A 58 12.93 6.58 2.61
C GLY A 58 13.75 7.69 3.24
N SER A 59 14.66 8.25 2.44
CA SER A 59 15.64 9.27 2.85
C SER A 59 16.17 10.04 1.64
N GLY A 60 16.89 11.12 1.91
CA GLY A 60 17.54 11.93 0.86
C GLY A 60 16.56 12.75 0.04
N THR A 61 16.96 13.06 -1.20
CA THR A 61 16.19 13.91 -2.11
C THR A 61 15.31 13.06 -3.04
N PRO A 62 14.00 13.33 -3.17
CA PRO A 62 13.16 12.61 -4.12
C PRO A 62 13.68 12.76 -5.55
N VAL A 63 13.77 11.66 -6.30
CA VAL A 63 14.38 11.65 -7.64
C VAL A 63 13.50 12.27 -8.73
N ASP A 64 12.19 12.39 -8.48
CA ASP A 64 11.22 13.04 -9.36
C ASP A 64 9.91 13.39 -8.62
N GLU A 65 8.91 13.86 -9.38
CA GLU A 65 7.60 14.23 -8.85
C GLU A 65 6.83 13.06 -8.23
N LEU A 66 6.94 11.85 -8.79
CA LEU A 66 6.25 10.68 -8.26
C LEU A 66 6.86 10.28 -6.91
N ASP A 67 8.18 10.29 -6.83
CA ASP A 67 8.89 10.04 -5.59
C ASP A 67 8.59 11.09 -4.51
N LYS A 68 8.41 12.35 -4.93
CA LYS A 68 7.96 13.43 -4.03
C LYS A 68 6.54 13.19 -3.50
N CYS A 69 5.63 12.62 -4.29
CA CYS A 69 4.32 12.20 -3.81
C CYS A 69 4.45 11.19 -2.65
N CYS A 70 5.38 10.24 -2.76
CA CYS A 70 5.65 9.25 -1.72
C CYS A 70 6.25 9.89 -0.46
N GLN A 71 7.22 10.79 -0.61
CA GLN A 71 7.76 11.54 0.52
C GLN A 71 6.65 12.30 1.29
N VAL A 72 5.72 12.92 0.58
CA VAL A 72 4.59 13.63 1.20
C VAL A 72 3.65 12.66 1.92
N HIS A 73 3.40 11.48 1.33
CA HIS A 73 2.60 10.43 1.95
C HIS A 73 3.24 9.91 3.24
N ASP A 74 4.55 9.63 3.23
CA ASP A 74 5.29 9.20 4.41
C ASP A 74 5.23 10.24 5.53
N LYS A 75 5.43 11.52 5.20
CA LYS A 75 5.29 12.65 6.15
C LYS A 75 3.87 12.74 6.71
N CYS A 76 2.86 12.44 5.90
CA CYS A 76 1.46 12.40 6.33
C CYS A 76 1.25 11.26 7.33
N TYR A 77 1.73 10.05 7.03
CA TYR A 77 1.67 8.89 7.93
C TYR A 77 2.44 9.13 9.23
N ASP A 78 3.59 9.78 9.15
CA ASP A 78 4.37 10.19 10.32
C ASP A 78 3.63 11.20 11.20
N THR A 79 2.90 12.14 10.60
CA THR A 79 2.04 13.08 11.32
C THR A 79 0.89 12.35 12.01
N ALA A 80 0.25 11.41 11.29
CA ALA A 80 -0.81 10.57 11.85
C ALA A 80 -0.32 9.81 13.10
N LYS A 81 0.87 9.19 13.03
CA LYS A 81 1.49 8.48 14.15
C LYS A 81 1.88 9.40 15.30
N ARG A 82 2.68 10.44 15.02
CA ARG A 82 3.35 11.24 16.07
C ARG A 82 2.41 12.25 16.71
N VAL A 83 1.60 12.95 15.91
CA VAL A 83 0.75 14.06 16.36
C VAL A 83 -0.64 13.57 16.73
N HIS A 84 -1.23 12.67 15.94
CA HIS A 84 -2.61 12.23 16.15
C HIS A 84 -2.72 10.89 16.87
N LYS A 85 -1.60 10.22 17.16
CA LYS A 85 -1.53 8.91 17.82
C LYS A 85 -2.37 7.84 17.10
N CYS A 86 -2.39 7.93 15.78
CA CYS A 86 -3.07 6.98 14.90
C CYS A 86 -2.14 5.86 14.43
N PHE A 87 -2.73 4.76 13.99
CA PHE A 87 -1.99 3.63 13.40
C PHE A 87 -2.30 3.57 11.90
N PRO A 88 -1.65 4.38 11.05
CA PRO A 88 -2.06 4.55 9.65
C PRO A 88 -2.12 3.22 8.90
N SER A 89 -1.12 2.35 9.05
CA SER A 89 -1.11 1.03 8.42
C SER A 89 -2.23 0.07 8.87
N LEU A 90 -2.94 0.36 9.96
CA LEU A 90 -4.03 -0.48 10.49
C LEU A 90 -5.40 0.23 10.49
N THR A 91 -5.42 1.55 10.28
CA THR A 91 -6.64 2.36 10.40
C THR A 91 -7.51 2.18 9.17
N LEU A 92 -8.58 1.41 9.30
CA LEU A 92 -9.61 1.25 8.29
C LEU A 92 -10.53 2.47 8.22
N TYR A 93 -10.78 2.96 7.02
CA TYR A 93 -11.65 4.10 6.74
C TYR A 93 -12.68 3.79 5.64
N SER A 94 -13.61 4.70 5.44
CA SER A 94 -14.65 4.71 4.43
C SER A 94 -14.32 5.73 3.34
N TYR A 95 -14.41 5.32 2.08
CA TYR A 95 -14.20 6.19 0.93
C TYR A 95 -15.14 5.82 -0.22
N LYS A 96 -15.23 6.68 -1.22
CA LYS A 96 -15.85 6.41 -2.52
C LYS A 96 -14.81 6.53 -3.62
N CYS A 97 -14.92 5.65 -4.60
CA CYS A 97 -14.27 5.74 -5.89
C CYS A 97 -15.35 5.74 -6.96
N SER A 98 -15.35 6.74 -7.85
CA SER A 98 -16.20 6.74 -9.04
C SER A 98 -15.47 7.42 -10.19
N LYS A 99 -15.22 6.69 -11.29
CA LYS A 99 -14.57 7.20 -12.50
C LYS A 99 -13.28 8.00 -12.22
N GLY A 100 -12.39 7.47 -11.36
CA GLY A 100 -11.14 8.14 -10.99
C GLY A 100 -11.27 9.25 -9.94
N GLN A 101 -12.48 9.53 -9.45
CA GLN A 101 -12.70 10.50 -8.37
C GLN A 101 -12.73 9.80 -7.03
N LEU A 102 -11.82 10.21 -6.14
CA LEU A 102 -11.75 9.74 -4.76
C LEU A 102 -12.33 10.78 -3.81
N THR A 103 -13.14 10.30 -2.86
CA THR A 103 -13.67 11.10 -1.75
C THR A 103 -13.64 10.29 -0.48
N CYS A 104 -13.01 10.81 0.57
CA CYS A 104 -13.14 10.27 1.92
C CYS A 104 -14.55 10.56 2.44
N LYS A 105 -15.22 9.55 2.98
CA LYS A 105 -16.53 9.73 3.61
C LYS A 105 -16.36 10.18 5.07
N ASP A 106 -17.47 10.42 5.75
CA ASP A 106 -17.50 10.59 7.20
C ASP A 106 -16.93 9.34 7.87
N ASN A 107 -15.70 9.45 8.41
CA ASN A 107 -15.07 8.34 9.11
C ASN A 107 -15.25 8.41 10.63
N ASN A 108 -16.05 9.36 11.12
CA ASN A 108 -16.46 9.53 12.52
C ASN A 108 -15.32 9.65 13.54
N THR A 109 -14.06 9.65 13.10
CA THR A 109 -12.88 9.70 13.96
C THR A 109 -11.76 10.42 13.23
N LYS A 110 -11.01 11.21 14.00
CA LYS A 110 -9.84 11.95 13.50
C LYS A 110 -8.84 11.05 12.77
N CYS A 111 -8.56 9.86 13.32
CA CYS A 111 -7.59 8.96 12.71
C CYS A 111 -8.03 8.46 11.34
N LYS A 112 -9.28 8.01 11.22
CA LYS A 112 -9.76 7.50 9.94
C LYS A 112 -9.86 8.59 8.89
N ASP A 113 -10.33 9.79 9.26
CA ASP A 113 -10.41 10.93 8.33
C ASP A 113 -9.02 11.38 7.88
N PHE A 114 -8.07 11.49 8.81
CA PHE A 114 -6.72 11.93 8.50
C PHE A 114 -5.98 10.92 7.61
N VAL A 115 -6.01 9.63 7.97
CA VAL A 115 -5.34 8.57 7.21
C VAL A 115 -5.97 8.41 5.83
N CYS A 116 -7.30 8.45 5.72
CA CYS A 116 -7.98 8.42 4.42
C CYS A 116 -7.51 9.56 3.52
N ASN A 117 -7.35 10.77 4.06
CA ASN A 117 -6.90 11.92 3.28
C ASN A 117 -5.42 11.83 2.89
N CYS A 118 -4.55 11.20 3.71
CA CYS A 118 -3.19 10.87 3.28
C CYS A 118 -3.22 9.98 2.02
N ASP A 119 -3.96 8.87 2.06
CA ASP A 119 -4.03 7.88 0.98
C ASP A 119 -4.70 8.43 -0.28
N ARG A 120 -5.79 9.19 -0.10
CA ARG A 120 -6.47 9.88 -1.19
C ARG A 120 -5.53 10.86 -1.90
N THR A 121 -4.79 11.65 -1.14
CA THR A 121 -3.88 12.67 -1.69
C THR A 121 -2.73 12.01 -2.45
N ALA A 122 -2.14 10.96 -1.88
CA ALA A 122 -1.09 10.19 -2.54
C ALA A 122 -1.57 9.54 -3.85
N ALA A 123 -2.72 8.86 -3.83
CA ALA A 123 -3.28 8.23 -5.02
C ALA A 123 -3.55 9.23 -6.16
N LEU A 124 -4.14 10.39 -5.84
CA LEU A 124 -4.35 11.48 -6.81
C LEU A 124 -3.02 12.07 -7.32
N CYS A 125 -2.00 12.14 -6.48
CA CYS A 125 -0.67 12.60 -6.86
C CYS A 125 -0.01 11.60 -7.83
N PHE A 126 -0.06 10.30 -7.53
CA PHE A 126 0.47 9.24 -8.39
C PHE A 126 -0.20 9.21 -9.78
N ALA A 127 -1.49 9.53 -9.84
CA ALA A 127 -2.23 9.62 -11.11
C ALA A 127 -1.78 10.80 -12.00
N LYS A 128 -1.24 11.86 -11.40
CA LYS A 128 -0.80 13.06 -12.12
C LYS A 128 0.69 13.05 -12.45
N ALA A 129 1.51 12.48 -11.58
CA ALA A 129 2.96 12.47 -11.74
C ALA A 129 3.39 11.59 -12.92
N PRO A 130 4.35 12.03 -13.75
CA PRO A 130 4.97 11.19 -14.77
C PRO A 130 5.62 9.95 -14.14
N TYR A 131 5.51 8.81 -14.81
CA TYR A 131 6.18 7.58 -14.36
C TYR A 131 7.45 7.33 -15.17
N ASN A 132 8.60 7.34 -14.51
CA ASN A 132 9.90 7.03 -15.12
C ASN A 132 10.34 5.60 -14.76
N ASN A 133 10.34 4.69 -15.73
CA ASN A 133 10.76 3.30 -15.51
C ASN A 133 12.21 3.18 -14.97
N LYS A 134 13.10 4.14 -15.25
CA LYS A 134 14.48 4.15 -14.75
C LYS A 134 14.59 4.45 -13.24
N ASN A 135 13.49 4.88 -12.64
CA ASN A 135 13.40 5.16 -11.22
C ASN A 135 12.73 4.02 -10.42
N PHE A 136 12.32 2.93 -11.08
CA PHE A 136 11.87 1.71 -10.38
C PHE A 136 13.07 0.86 -9.94
N LYS A 137 13.10 0.45 -8.66
CA LYS A 137 14.16 -0.37 -8.05
C LYS A 137 15.57 0.19 -8.26
N ILE A 138 15.73 1.47 -8.00
CA ILE A 138 17.04 2.13 -8.15
C ILE A 138 18.01 1.73 -7.03
N ASP A 139 19.29 1.94 -7.30
CA ASP A 139 20.33 1.82 -6.28
C ASP A 139 20.12 2.86 -5.16
N PRO A 140 20.07 2.46 -3.88
CA PRO A 140 19.90 3.38 -2.75
C PRO A 140 20.95 4.50 -2.67
N SER A 141 22.13 4.33 -3.26
CA SER A 141 23.17 5.38 -3.35
C SER A 141 22.74 6.62 -4.15
N ARG A 142 21.65 6.51 -4.94
CA ARG A 142 21.03 7.65 -5.63
C ARG A 142 20.15 8.51 -4.72
N CYS A 143 19.88 8.06 -3.49
CA CYS A 143 19.02 8.71 -2.50
C CYS A 143 19.84 9.51 -1.49
N GLN A 144 20.56 10.52 -2.00
CA GLN A 144 21.41 11.43 -1.22
C GLN A 144 20.63 12.62 -0.67
#